data_AF-A0A0W0SGU6-F1
#
_entry.id   AF-A0A0W0SGU6-F1
#
_cell.length_a   1.000
_cell.length_b   1.000
_cell.length_c   1.000
_cell.angle_alpha   90.00
_cell.angle_beta   90.00
_cell.angle_gamma   90.00
#
_symmetry.space_group_name_H-M   'P 1'
#
loop_
_entity.id
_entity.type
_entity.pdbx_description
1 polymer ?
#
loop_
_entity_poly.entity_id
_entity_poly.type
_entity_poly.pdbx_seq_one_letter_code
_entity_poly.pdbx_strand_id
1 'polypeptide(L)'
;MGKSKWVKFHSAHSPLQIEKVNSGEGIRLGEDWNRAMKYTGDPEQRRQILIDGKPITTFADDYGLLSDVDDVEKFFKEVILGKMDPKLKEKDMKEAIDFLKKTFHQGGLMHPVSGALATSMERDALPGEPDARDGKIAYGTITNMQIVVNIIPTKEGFKVKENVGVQNIIVSENGFEKYGIKYNTQRTKDGKVYKLADDPTISREDKGNIIEAQGEIAVDLSHAEKPKISIESNAINYGDHRVEAALHNHSLMQWIIDFVKNAFGYNKIEVLEPVKAEPFDIDAEEMQSIGPNTF
;
A
#
# COMPACT_ATOMS: atom_id res chain seq x y z
N MET A 1 21.53 -24.82 -4.93
CA MET A 1 21.02 -23.50 -5.35
C MET A 1 19.63 -23.33 -4.74
N GLY A 2 19.52 -22.53 -3.68
CA GLY A 2 18.25 -22.30 -3.00
C GLY A 2 17.30 -21.49 -3.89
N LYS A 3 16.05 -21.92 -4.02
CA LYS A 3 15.01 -21.14 -4.71
C LYS A 3 14.76 -19.87 -3.90
N SER A 4 14.81 -18.71 -4.55
CA SER A 4 14.43 -17.42 -3.96
C SER A 4 13.02 -17.49 -3.38
N LYS A 5 12.84 -17.07 -2.12
CA LYS A 5 11.53 -16.90 -1.44
C LYS A 5 10.63 -15.92 -2.19
N TRP A 6 11.22 -14.97 -2.91
CA TRP A 6 10.51 -13.87 -3.55
C TRP A 6 10.23 -14.17 -5.02
N VAL A 7 8.98 -13.96 -5.43
CA VAL A 7 8.56 -13.98 -6.84
C VAL A 7 8.18 -12.56 -7.25
N LYS A 8 8.48 -12.17 -8.49
CA LYS A 8 8.07 -10.86 -9.02
C LYS A 8 6.55 -10.75 -8.96
N PHE A 9 6.06 -9.65 -8.41
CA PHE A 9 4.63 -9.40 -8.28
C PHE A 9 4.09 -8.79 -9.57
N HIS A 10 3.67 -9.64 -10.52
CA HIS A 10 2.97 -9.17 -11.70
C HIS A 10 1.49 -9.03 -11.36
N SER A 11 1.07 -7.93 -10.73
CA SER A 11 -0.35 -7.78 -10.40
C SER A 11 -1.14 -7.47 -11.67
N ALA A 12 -1.91 -8.46 -12.17
CA ALA A 12 -3.04 -8.21 -13.07
C ALA A 12 -4.15 -7.35 -12.40
N HIS A 13 -3.99 -7.04 -11.11
CA HIS A 13 -4.96 -6.39 -10.24
C HIS A 13 -4.46 -5.11 -9.57
N SER A 14 -3.41 -4.45 -10.08
CA SER A 14 -3.17 -3.08 -9.63
C SER A 14 -4.25 -2.19 -10.23
N PRO A 15 -5.18 -1.63 -9.44
CA PRO A 15 -6.10 -0.60 -9.93
C PRO A 15 -5.36 0.71 -10.20
N LEU A 16 -4.05 0.77 -9.93
CA LEU A 16 -3.18 1.89 -10.25
C LEU A 16 -3.01 1.92 -11.77
N GLN A 17 -4.07 2.37 -12.44
CA GLN A 17 -3.96 2.98 -13.75
C GLN A 17 -3.05 4.18 -13.52
N ILE A 18 -1.77 4.04 -13.85
CA ILE A 18 -0.80 5.12 -13.77
C ILE A 18 -1.34 6.36 -14.53
N GLU A 19 -2.14 6.12 -15.57
CA GLU A 19 -2.84 7.12 -16.37
C GLU A 19 -4.15 7.66 -15.74
N LYS A 20 -4.70 6.99 -14.71
CA LYS A 20 -5.93 7.36 -14.01
C LYS A 20 -5.83 7.03 -12.50
N VAL A 21 -4.88 7.63 -11.81
CA VAL A 21 -4.82 7.53 -10.34
C VAL A 21 -6.15 8.06 -9.78
N ASN A 22 -6.83 7.26 -8.98
CA ASN A 22 -8.16 7.58 -8.45
C ASN A 22 -8.11 8.92 -7.69
N SER A 23 -8.65 9.96 -8.33
CA SER A 23 -8.71 11.31 -7.78
C SER A 23 -10.05 11.48 -7.07
N GLY A 24 -10.16 10.95 -5.85
CA GLY A 24 -11.25 11.37 -4.97
C GLY A 24 -11.26 12.90 -4.84
N GLU A 25 -12.44 13.50 -4.72
CA GLU A 25 -12.51 14.94 -4.42
C GLU A 25 -11.81 15.19 -3.08
N GLY A 26 -10.80 16.06 -3.07
CA GLY A 26 -9.93 16.26 -1.91
C GLY A 26 -10.53 16.99 -0.72
N ILE A 27 -11.85 16.87 -0.54
CA ILE A 27 -12.65 17.50 0.50
C ILE A 27 -12.24 17.01 1.90
N ARG A 28 -11.56 15.86 2.01
CA ARG A 28 -11.16 15.24 3.28
C ARG A 28 -9.65 15.05 3.43
N LEU A 29 -8.83 15.84 2.72
CA LEU A 29 -7.37 15.67 2.75
C LEU A 29 -6.79 15.79 4.18
N GLY A 30 -7.19 16.80 4.96
CA GLY A 30 -6.78 16.92 6.37
C GLY A 30 -7.23 15.72 7.22
N GLU A 31 -8.47 15.25 7.05
CA GLU A 31 -8.95 14.04 7.76
C GLU A 31 -8.15 12.78 7.39
N ASP A 32 -7.75 12.66 6.12
CA ASP A 32 -6.96 11.53 5.62
C ASP A 32 -5.58 11.48 6.24
N TRP A 33 -4.89 12.62 6.25
CA TRP A 33 -3.56 12.76 6.81
C TRP A 33 -3.58 12.70 8.34
N ASN A 34 -4.57 13.32 9.00
CA ASN A 34 -4.76 13.18 10.44
C ASN A 34 -5.01 11.73 10.86
N ARG A 35 -5.79 10.98 10.08
CA ARG A 35 -6.01 9.55 10.33
C ARG A 35 -4.74 8.73 10.11
N ALA A 36 -3.96 9.03 9.07
CA ALA A 36 -2.64 8.44 8.86
C ALA A 36 -1.69 8.67 10.05
N MET A 37 -1.70 9.87 10.63
CA MET A 37 -0.94 10.19 11.83
C MET A 37 -1.45 9.43 13.06
N LYS A 38 -2.77 9.27 13.25
CA LYS A 38 -3.30 8.48 14.38
C LYS A 38 -2.88 7.01 14.34
N TYR A 39 -2.65 6.52 13.13
CA TYR A 39 -2.09 5.19 12.89
C TYR A 39 -0.57 5.17 12.89
N THR A 40 0.11 6.26 13.19
CA THR A 40 1.58 6.33 13.16
C THR A 40 2.09 6.97 14.46
N GLY A 41 3.05 6.36 15.14
CA GLY A 41 3.66 6.95 16.34
C GLY A 41 3.93 5.93 17.44
N ASP A 42 3.24 4.81 17.39
CA ASP A 42 3.59 3.62 18.15
C ASP A 42 4.24 2.58 17.20
N PRO A 43 5.51 2.20 17.42
CA PRO A 43 6.20 1.19 16.63
C PRO A 43 5.47 -0.17 16.56
N GLU A 44 4.62 -0.48 17.54
CA GLU A 44 3.82 -1.70 17.58
C GLU A 44 2.54 -1.61 16.75
N GLN A 45 2.16 -0.41 16.29
CA GLN A 45 1.03 -0.26 15.40
C GLN A 45 1.30 -0.93 14.06
N ARG A 46 0.27 -1.62 13.58
CA ARG A 46 0.34 -2.39 12.33
C ARG A 46 0.36 -1.49 11.10
N ARG A 47 0.08 -0.21 11.21
CA ARG A 47 0.17 0.74 10.10
C ARG A 47 1.22 1.78 10.46
N GLN A 48 2.02 2.22 9.51
CA GLN A 48 2.98 3.30 9.70
C GLN A 48 3.14 4.08 8.40
N ILE A 49 3.15 5.42 8.50
CA ILE A 49 3.53 6.31 7.41
C ILE A 49 4.80 7.06 7.80
N LEU A 50 5.86 6.81 7.06
CA LEU A 50 7.17 7.38 7.25
C LEU A 50 7.47 8.39 6.14
N ILE A 51 8.24 9.41 6.46
CA ILE A 51 8.82 10.38 5.54
C ILE A 51 10.33 10.28 5.69
N ASP A 52 11.01 9.82 4.63
CA ASP A 52 12.46 9.59 4.65
C ASP A 52 12.89 8.74 5.85
N GLY A 53 12.09 7.72 6.17
CA GLY A 53 12.31 6.81 7.31
C GLY A 53 11.86 7.32 8.68
N LYS A 54 11.42 8.58 8.81
CA LYS A 54 10.93 9.15 10.08
C LYS A 54 9.41 9.08 10.16
N PRO A 55 8.80 8.76 11.32
CA PRO A 55 7.35 8.81 11.48
C PRO A 55 6.76 10.15 11.06
N ILE A 56 5.60 10.15 10.40
CA ILE A 56 4.94 11.39 9.99
C ILE A 56 4.64 12.32 11.18
N THR A 57 4.44 11.76 12.37
CA THR A 57 4.24 12.51 13.62
C THR A 57 5.43 13.38 14.00
N THR A 58 6.64 13.09 13.50
CA THR A 58 7.82 13.94 13.69
C THR A 58 7.71 15.31 13.00
N PHE A 59 6.83 15.44 12.00
CA PHE A 59 6.62 16.69 11.27
C PHE A 59 5.33 17.41 11.70
N ALA A 60 4.38 16.67 12.27
CA ALA A 60 3.00 17.12 12.46
C ALA A 60 2.86 18.46 13.19
N ASP A 61 3.65 18.69 14.23
CA ASP A 61 3.57 19.90 15.07
C ASP A 61 3.92 21.18 14.28
N ASP A 62 4.83 21.10 13.31
CA ASP A 62 5.25 22.23 12.46
C ASP A 62 4.22 22.59 11.38
N TYR A 63 3.23 21.72 11.18
CA TYR A 63 2.22 21.80 10.12
C TYR A 63 0.80 21.59 10.67
N GLY A 64 0.48 22.17 11.85
CA GLY A 64 -0.88 22.23 12.36
C GLY A 64 -1.54 20.87 12.60
N LEU A 65 -0.75 19.83 12.89
CA LEU A 65 -1.20 18.44 12.99
C LEU A 65 -1.93 17.97 11.73
N LEU A 66 -1.54 18.48 10.56
CA LEU A 66 -2.10 18.12 9.25
C LEU A 66 -3.63 18.11 9.27
N SER A 67 -4.21 19.10 9.96
CA SER A 67 -5.61 19.06 10.37
C SER A 67 -6.56 19.54 9.26
N ASP A 68 -6.08 20.46 8.43
CA ASP A 68 -6.79 21.01 7.30
C ASP A 68 -6.00 20.92 5.98
N VAL A 69 -6.56 21.48 4.91
CA VAL A 69 -5.95 21.42 3.58
C VAL A 69 -4.71 22.29 3.48
N ASP A 70 -4.70 23.47 4.11
CA ASP A 70 -3.60 24.43 4.00
C ASP A 70 -2.36 23.91 4.73
N ASP A 71 -2.55 23.28 5.89
CA ASP A 71 -1.52 22.56 6.66
C ASP A 71 -0.86 21.47 5.80
N VAL A 72 -1.67 20.64 5.12
CA VAL A 72 -1.17 19.55 4.27
C VAL A 72 -0.46 20.08 3.02
N GLU A 73 -0.96 21.16 2.41
CA GLU A 73 -0.30 21.79 1.27
C GLU A 73 1.07 22.37 1.65
N LYS A 74 1.17 23.00 2.82
CA LYS A 74 2.44 23.49 3.36
C LYS A 74 3.42 22.33 3.61
N PHE A 75 2.94 21.24 4.21
CA PHE A 75 3.72 20.02 4.40
C PHE A 75 4.21 19.43 3.06
N PHE A 76 3.36 19.37 2.04
CA PHE A 76 3.75 18.93 0.70
C PHE A 76 4.86 19.80 0.11
N LYS A 77 4.70 21.12 0.17
CA LYS A 77 5.66 22.08 -0.37
C LYS A 77 7.03 21.98 0.30
N GLU A 78 7.04 21.93 1.63
CA GLU A 78 8.27 22.05 2.42
C GLU A 78 8.96 20.71 2.69
N VAL A 79 8.19 19.62 2.85
CA VAL A 79 8.73 18.31 3.22
C VAL A 79 8.83 17.38 2.01
N ILE A 80 7.74 17.19 1.27
CA ILE A 80 7.71 16.23 0.14
C ILE A 80 8.47 16.78 -1.08
N LEU A 81 8.21 18.03 -1.44
CA LEU A 81 8.86 18.71 -2.56
C LEU A 81 10.12 19.50 -2.10
N GLY A 82 10.41 19.48 -0.80
CA GLY A 82 11.50 20.21 -0.16
C GLY A 82 12.90 19.84 -0.66
N LYS A 83 13.09 18.64 -1.22
CA LYS A 83 14.37 18.19 -1.78
C LYS A 83 14.52 18.42 -3.29
N MET A 84 13.48 18.94 -3.97
CA MET A 84 13.56 19.15 -5.42
C MET A 84 14.65 20.14 -5.82
N ASP A 85 15.39 19.79 -6.86
CA ASP A 85 16.51 20.53 -7.43
C ASP A 85 16.57 20.32 -8.96
N PRO A 86 16.28 21.36 -9.78
CA PRO A 86 16.01 22.74 -9.38
C PRO A 86 14.66 22.89 -8.67
N LYS A 87 14.52 23.96 -7.87
CA LYS A 87 13.23 24.32 -7.26
C LYS A 87 12.20 24.65 -8.34
N LEU A 88 10.98 24.14 -8.14
CA LEU A 88 9.84 24.44 -9.01
C LEU A 88 9.51 25.93 -8.96
N LYS A 89 9.09 26.48 -10.11
CA LYS A 89 8.50 27.82 -10.17
C LYS A 89 7.12 27.80 -9.53
N GLU A 90 6.59 28.94 -9.14
CA GLU A 90 5.30 29.03 -8.43
C GLU A 90 4.14 28.33 -9.16
N LYS A 91 4.07 28.47 -10.50
CA LYS A 91 3.07 27.77 -11.33
C LYS A 91 3.21 26.25 -11.23
N ASP A 92 4.42 25.74 -11.47
CA ASP A 92 4.71 24.30 -11.47
C ASP A 92 4.58 23.71 -10.05
N MET A 93 4.88 24.50 -9.01
CA MET A 93 4.67 24.14 -7.61
C MET A 93 3.19 23.92 -7.32
N LYS A 94 2.32 24.81 -7.79
CA LYS A 94 0.87 24.66 -7.63
C LYS A 94 0.37 23.38 -8.31
N GLU A 95 0.83 23.10 -9.51
CA GLU A 95 0.46 21.88 -10.25
C GLU A 95 0.97 20.60 -9.55
N ALA A 96 2.19 20.63 -9.01
CA ALA A 96 2.74 19.54 -8.22
C ALA A 96 1.95 19.29 -6.93
N ILE A 97 1.55 20.36 -6.24
CA ILE A 97 0.67 20.27 -5.06
C ILE A 97 -0.70 19.70 -5.45
N ASP A 98 -1.31 20.18 -6.53
CA ASP A 98 -2.60 19.65 -7.02
C ASP A 98 -2.50 18.16 -7.40
N PHE A 99 -1.37 17.73 -7.97
CA PHE A 99 -1.09 16.32 -8.22
C PHE A 99 -0.98 15.53 -6.91
N LEU A 100 -0.21 16.01 -5.93
CA LEU A 100 -0.07 15.35 -4.62
C LEU A 100 -1.41 15.23 -3.90
N LYS A 101 -2.23 16.29 -3.89
CA LYS A 101 -3.58 16.26 -3.32
C LYS A 101 -4.38 15.12 -3.93
N LYS A 102 -4.48 15.06 -5.26
CA LYS A 102 -5.22 14.01 -5.97
C LYS A 102 -4.68 12.60 -5.71
N THR A 103 -3.37 12.45 -5.64
CA THR A 103 -2.72 11.13 -5.61
C THR A 103 -2.48 10.59 -4.21
N PHE A 104 -2.47 11.42 -3.17
CA PHE A 104 -2.32 11.02 -1.77
C PHE A 104 -3.65 10.94 -1.00
N HIS A 105 -4.76 10.70 -1.70
CA HIS A 105 -6.02 10.29 -1.07
C HIS A 105 -6.08 8.80 -0.74
N GLN A 106 -7.08 8.40 0.05
CA GLN A 106 -7.35 6.99 0.41
C GLN A 106 -7.32 6.09 -0.83
N GLY A 107 -6.31 5.20 -0.90
CA GLY A 107 -6.15 4.23 -1.98
C GLY A 107 -5.34 4.70 -3.20
N GLY A 108 -4.80 5.92 -3.20
CA GLY A 108 -3.91 6.45 -4.25
C GLY A 108 -2.45 5.95 -4.12
N LEU A 109 -1.50 6.80 -4.50
CA LEU A 109 -0.05 6.51 -4.43
C LEU A 109 0.46 6.26 -3.01
N MET A 110 -0.33 6.55 -1.98
CA MET A 110 0.01 6.22 -0.59
C MET A 110 -0.09 4.71 -0.29
N HIS A 111 -0.88 3.96 -1.07
CA HIS A 111 -1.14 2.52 -0.83
C HIS A 111 -1.06 1.67 -2.12
N PRO A 112 0.06 1.73 -2.87
CA PRO A 112 0.16 1.10 -4.19
C PRO A 112 0.11 -0.44 -4.18
N VAL A 113 0.48 -1.06 -3.06
CA VAL A 113 0.50 -2.51 -2.84
C VAL A 113 -0.75 -2.95 -2.10
N SER A 114 -1.07 -2.34 -0.95
CA SER A 114 -2.22 -2.79 -0.14
C SER A 114 -3.55 -2.55 -0.84
N GLY A 115 -3.68 -1.47 -1.62
CA GLY A 115 -4.83 -1.21 -2.48
C GLY A 115 -4.98 -2.27 -3.57
N ALA A 116 -3.90 -2.59 -4.29
CA ALA A 116 -3.89 -3.64 -5.32
C ALA A 116 -4.23 -5.02 -4.74
N LEU A 117 -3.73 -5.32 -3.55
CA LEU A 117 -3.99 -6.58 -2.87
C LEU A 117 -5.47 -6.71 -2.46
N ALA A 118 -6.08 -5.63 -1.96
CA ALA A 118 -7.52 -5.61 -1.66
C ALA A 118 -8.36 -5.89 -2.92
N THR A 119 -8.07 -5.20 -4.03
CA THR A 119 -8.79 -5.41 -5.30
C THR A 119 -8.59 -6.81 -5.89
N SER A 120 -7.44 -7.45 -5.65
CA SER A 120 -7.21 -8.85 -6.09
C SER A 120 -8.13 -9.86 -5.41
N MET A 121 -8.76 -9.48 -4.28
CA MET A 121 -9.72 -10.30 -3.56
C MET A 121 -11.16 -10.12 -4.05
N GLU A 122 -11.36 -9.44 -5.17
CA GLU A 122 -12.68 -9.15 -5.75
C GLU A 122 -12.78 -9.61 -7.20
N ARG A 123 -14.01 -9.74 -7.71
CA ARG A 123 -14.31 -9.84 -9.14
C ARG A 123 -15.46 -8.92 -9.53
N ASP A 124 -15.62 -8.69 -10.83
CA ASP A 124 -16.82 -8.06 -11.34
C ASP A 124 -18.07 -8.91 -11.03
N ALA A 125 -19.13 -8.22 -10.60
CA ALA A 125 -20.44 -8.80 -10.40
C ALA A 125 -21.08 -9.12 -11.76
N LEU A 126 -21.74 -10.28 -11.83
CA LEU A 126 -22.61 -10.62 -12.94
C LEU A 126 -23.98 -9.91 -12.76
N PRO A 127 -24.72 -9.67 -13.86
CA PRO A 127 -26.04 -9.04 -13.77
C PRO A 127 -26.96 -9.81 -12.81
N GLY A 128 -27.53 -9.09 -11.83
CA GLY A 128 -28.49 -9.63 -10.88
C GLY A 128 -27.90 -10.33 -9.66
N GLU A 129 -26.57 -10.29 -9.45
CA GLU A 129 -25.98 -10.79 -8.21
C GLU A 129 -26.32 -9.87 -7.02
N PRO A 130 -26.98 -10.38 -5.97
CA PRO A 130 -27.53 -9.56 -4.90
C PRO A 130 -26.48 -8.97 -3.95
N ASP A 131 -25.29 -9.55 -3.89
CA ASP A 131 -24.22 -9.15 -2.96
C ASP A 131 -23.21 -8.18 -3.57
N ALA A 132 -23.50 -7.68 -4.79
CA ALA A 132 -22.62 -6.77 -5.49
C ALA A 132 -22.57 -5.41 -4.77
N ARG A 133 -21.37 -5.00 -4.38
CA ARG A 133 -21.09 -3.65 -3.88
C ARG A 133 -20.28 -2.92 -4.93
N ASP A 134 -20.82 -1.81 -5.43
CA ASP A 134 -20.19 -1.03 -6.51
C ASP A 134 -19.83 -1.87 -7.75
N GLY A 135 -20.67 -2.86 -8.07
CA GLY A 135 -20.45 -3.78 -9.19
C GLY A 135 -19.35 -4.83 -8.95
N LYS A 136 -18.88 -5.00 -7.70
CA LYS A 136 -17.88 -5.99 -7.31
C LYS A 136 -18.43 -7.01 -6.33
N ILE A 137 -17.93 -8.24 -6.42
CA ILE A 137 -18.15 -9.33 -5.47
C ILE A 137 -16.81 -9.70 -4.85
N ALA A 138 -16.73 -9.63 -3.51
CA ALA A 138 -15.55 -10.05 -2.78
C ALA A 138 -15.47 -11.58 -2.70
N TYR A 139 -14.31 -12.15 -2.99
CA TYR A 139 -13.94 -13.53 -2.66
C TYR A 139 -13.41 -13.68 -1.24
N GLY A 140 -12.92 -12.59 -0.65
CA GLY A 140 -12.44 -12.59 0.71
C GLY A 140 -12.12 -11.19 1.20
N THR A 141 -11.96 -11.06 2.50
CA THR A 141 -11.55 -9.82 3.17
C THR A 141 -10.22 -10.06 3.84
N ILE A 142 -9.25 -9.23 3.51
CA ILE A 142 -7.95 -9.25 4.18
C ILE A 142 -8.13 -8.64 5.57
N THR A 143 -7.68 -9.38 6.58
CA THR A 143 -7.69 -8.93 7.96
C THR A 143 -6.30 -9.03 8.55
N ASN A 144 -6.08 -8.30 9.64
CA ASN A 144 -4.81 -8.35 10.34
C ASN A 144 -3.61 -7.97 9.43
N MET A 145 -3.79 -6.91 8.66
CA MET A 145 -2.78 -6.38 7.73
C MET A 145 -1.80 -5.47 8.48
N GLN A 146 -0.51 -5.68 8.26
CA GLN A 146 0.56 -4.76 8.59
C GLN A 146 0.96 -3.98 7.33
N ILE A 147 1.08 -2.66 7.42
CA ILE A 147 1.41 -1.76 6.32
C ILE A 147 2.48 -0.79 6.81
N VAL A 148 3.58 -0.67 6.07
CA VAL A 148 4.57 0.39 6.27
C VAL A 148 4.74 1.12 4.95
N VAL A 149 4.35 2.40 4.92
CA VAL A 149 4.54 3.30 3.78
C VAL A 149 5.70 4.22 4.12
N ASN A 150 6.68 4.38 3.22
CA ASN A 150 7.75 5.35 3.35
C ASN A 150 7.79 6.24 2.10
N ILE A 151 7.51 7.52 2.28
CA ILE A 151 7.57 8.55 1.24
C ILE A 151 8.96 9.19 1.30
N ILE A 152 9.72 9.11 0.22
CA ILE A 152 11.12 9.55 0.16
C ILE A 152 11.20 10.75 -0.80
N PRO A 153 11.38 11.97 -0.29
CA PRO A 153 11.66 13.14 -1.14
C PRO A 153 12.94 12.95 -1.94
N THR A 154 12.93 13.37 -3.21
CA THR A 154 14.08 13.26 -4.14
C THR A 154 14.32 14.59 -4.86
N LYS A 155 15.34 14.66 -5.71
CA LYS A 155 15.65 15.88 -6.48
C LYS A 155 14.64 16.13 -7.61
N GLU A 156 14.09 15.08 -8.17
CA GLU A 156 13.16 15.13 -9.30
C GLU A 156 11.69 15.07 -8.85
N GLY A 157 11.41 14.66 -7.61
CA GLY A 157 10.06 14.54 -7.05
C GLY A 157 10.08 13.72 -5.77
N PHE A 158 9.48 12.53 -5.76
CA PHE A 158 9.49 11.65 -4.58
C PHE A 158 9.36 10.17 -4.96
N LYS A 159 9.65 9.28 -4.02
CA LYS A 159 9.32 7.85 -4.10
C LYS A 159 8.35 7.45 -3.02
N VAL A 160 7.56 6.42 -3.27
CA VAL A 160 6.74 5.74 -2.25
C VAL A 160 7.13 4.27 -2.22
N LYS A 161 7.61 3.83 -1.08
CA LYS A 161 7.84 2.42 -0.76
C LYS A 161 6.72 1.94 0.14
N GLU A 162 6.03 0.86 -0.22
CA GLU A 162 5.05 0.22 0.66
C GLU A 162 5.44 -1.23 0.89
N ASN A 163 5.45 -1.64 2.16
CA ASN A 163 5.60 -3.02 2.60
C ASN A 163 4.32 -3.47 3.29
N VAL A 164 3.83 -4.65 2.94
CA VAL A 164 2.57 -5.21 3.43
C VAL A 164 2.79 -6.63 3.94
N GLY A 165 2.34 -6.91 5.15
CA GLY A 165 2.21 -8.25 5.71
C GLY A 165 0.74 -8.57 5.99
N VAL A 166 0.25 -9.72 5.55
CA VAL A 166 -1.11 -10.19 5.84
C VAL A 166 -1.02 -11.46 6.65
N GLN A 167 -1.67 -11.50 7.81
CA GLN A 167 -1.74 -12.72 8.61
C GLN A 167 -3.01 -13.53 8.34
N ASN A 168 -4.13 -12.87 8.00
CA ASN A 168 -5.43 -13.52 7.90
C ASN A 168 -6.21 -13.08 6.66
N ILE A 169 -6.92 -14.01 6.01
CA ILE A 169 -7.96 -13.72 5.02
C ILE A 169 -9.23 -14.42 5.47
N ILE A 170 -10.34 -13.69 5.57
CA ILE A 170 -11.67 -14.26 5.78
C ILE A 170 -12.29 -14.45 4.39
N VAL A 171 -12.46 -15.69 3.96
CA VAL A 171 -12.99 -16.01 2.64
C VAL A 171 -14.51 -15.88 2.66
N SER A 172 -15.10 -15.27 1.63
CA SER A 172 -16.55 -15.21 1.48
C SER A 172 -17.09 -16.51 0.87
N GLU A 173 -18.40 -16.75 0.96
CA GLU A 173 -19.01 -17.94 0.33
C GLU A 173 -18.74 -18.04 -1.18
N ASN A 174 -18.59 -16.89 -1.84
CA ASN A 174 -18.24 -16.78 -3.25
C ASN A 174 -16.79 -17.23 -3.53
N GLY A 175 -15.91 -17.21 -2.53
CA GLY A 175 -14.52 -17.62 -2.62
C GLY A 175 -14.23 -19.04 -2.14
N PHE A 176 -15.16 -19.72 -1.47
CA PHE A 176 -14.86 -20.99 -0.79
C PHE A 176 -14.23 -22.05 -1.71
N GLU A 177 -14.79 -22.26 -2.90
CA GLU A 177 -14.23 -23.23 -3.86
C GLU A 177 -12.85 -22.82 -4.36
N LYS A 178 -12.67 -21.53 -4.70
CA LYS A 178 -11.41 -20.96 -5.19
C LYS A 178 -10.27 -21.13 -4.18
N TYR A 179 -10.58 -20.99 -2.90
CA TYR A 179 -9.62 -21.02 -1.80
C TYR A 179 -9.60 -22.36 -1.04
N GLY A 180 -10.36 -23.37 -1.50
CA GLY A 180 -10.40 -24.69 -0.87
C GLY A 180 -10.97 -24.70 0.56
N ILE A 181 -11.87 -23.77 0.87
CA ILE A 181 -12.58 -23.73 2.16
C ILE A 181 -13.67 -24.81 2.17
N LYS A 182 -13.70 -25.63 3.22
CA LYS A 182 -14.74 -26.64 3.41
C LYS A 182 -16.03 -25.96 3.88
N TYR A 183 -17.14 -26.27 3.24
CA TYR A 183 -18.45 -25.73 3.59
C TYR A 183 -19.54 -26.80 3.45
N ASN A 184 -20.64 -26.56 4.16
CA ASN A 184 -21.89 -27.29 4.02
C ASN A 184 -22.92 -26.40 3.33
N THR A 185 -23.86 -27.03 2.63
CA THR A 185 -24.95 -26.32 1.97
C THR A 185 -26.21 -26.41 2.81
N GLN A 186 -26.82 -25.27 3.14
CA GLN A 186 -28.12 -25.22 3.82
C GLN A 186 -29.17 -24.62 2.90
N ARG A 187 -30.37 -25.23 2.89
CA ARG A 187 -31.53 -24.73 2.16
C ARG A 187 -32.56 -24.20 3.14
N THR A 188 -32.95 -22.94 2.97
CA THR A 188 -34.01 -22.32 3.78
C THR A 188 -35.40 -22.72 3.29
N LYS A 189 -36.43 -22.42 4.09
CA LYS A 189 -37.83 -22.77 3.80
C LYS A 189 -38.37 -22.13 2.51
N ASP A 190 -37.82 -20.99 2.11
CA ASP A 190 -38.10 -20.28 0.85
C ASP A 190 -37.26 -20.80 -0.34
N GLY A 191 -36.48 -21.87 -0.16
CA GLY A 191 -35.72 -22.52 -1.22
C GLY A 191 -34.35 -21.92 -1.52
N LYS A 192 -33.96 -20.82 -0.84
CA LYS A 192 -32.61 -20.24 -0.99
C LYS A 192 -31.55 -21.19 -0.44
N VAL A 193 -30.39 -21.17 -1.09
CA VAL A 193 -29.27 -22.06 -0.78
C VAL A 193 -28.09 -21.20 -0.34
N TYR A 194 -27.54 -21.51 0.84
CA TYR A 194 -26.40 -20.81 1.42
C TYR A 194 -25.24 -21.77 1.63
N LYS A 195 -24.00 -21.28 1.47
CA LYS A 195 -22.80 -22.04 1.81
C LYS A 195 -22.31 -21.57 3.18
N LEU A 196 -22.13 -22.51 4.10
CA LEU A 196 -21.69 -22.21 5.47
C LEU A 196 -20.41 -23.00 5.76
N ALA A 197 -19.34 -22.28 6.07
CA ALA A 197 -18.08 -22.86 6.52
C ALA A 197 -17.95 -22.70 8.04
N ASP A 198 -17.47 -23.75 8.70
CA ASP A 198 -17.20 -23.70 10.15
C ASP A 198 -16.02 -22.77 10.46
N ASP A 199 -15.02 -22.73 9.57
CA ASP A 199 -13.92 -21.77 9.60
C ASP A 199 -13.63 -21.25 8.18
N PRO A 200 -14.08 -20.03 7.84
CA PRO A 200 -13.80 -19.40 6.55
C PRO A 200 -12.42 -18.74 6.50
N THR A 201 -11.58 -18.90 7.53
CA THR A 201 -10.32 -18.15 7.67
C THR A 201 -9.15 -18.92 7.08
N ILE A 202 -8.32 -18.23 6.30
CA ILE A 202 -6.95 -18.64 5.98
C ILE A 202 -6.02 -17.90 6.92
N SER A 203 -5.26 -18.66 7.70
CA SER A 203 -4.19 -18.18 8.57
C SER A 203 -3.14 -19.27 8.74
N ARG A 204 -1.95 -18.91 9.22
CA ARG A 204 -0.92 -19.88 9.61
C ARG A 204 -0.96 -20.14 11.11
N GLU A 205 -0.67 -21.39 11.51
CA GLU A 205 -0.59 -21.79 12.92
C GLU A 205 0.46 -20.99 13.71
N ASP A 206 1.59 -20.67 13.07
CA ASP A 206 2.67 -19.87 13.65
C ASP A 206 2.37 -18.37 13.70
N LYS A 207 1.18 -17.95 13.26
CA LYS A 207 0.76 -16.55 13.11
C LYS A 207 1.68 -15.73 12.18
N GLY A 208 2.47 -16.40 11.35
CA GLY A 208 3.28 -15.76 10.32
C GLY A 208 2.43 -15.15 9.23
N ASN A 209 3.05 -14.33 8.39
CA ASN A 209 2.38 -13.75 7.23
C ASN A 209 2.03 -14.85 6.20
N ILE A 210 0.78 -14.83 5.73
CA ILE A 210 0.27 -15.63 4.60
C ILE A 210 0.45 -14.89 3.26
N ILE A 211 0.60 -13.57 3.30
CA ILE A 211 1.07 -12.75 2.17
C ILE A 211 2.09 -11.74 2.70
N GLU A 212 3.22 -11.63 2.01
CA GLU A 212 4.17 -10.52 2.17
C GLU A 212 4.34 -9.87 0.81
N ALA A 213 4.08 -8.57 0.69
CA ALA A 213 4.17 -7.85 -0.56
C ALA A 213 4.91 -6.53 -0.36
N GLN A 214 5.67 -6.11 -1.36
CA GLN A 214 6.35 -4.83 -1.37
C GLN A 214 6.31 -4.19 -2.75
N GLY A 215 6.39 -2.87 -2.78
CA GLY A 215 6.43 -2.10 -4.01
C GLY A 215 7.07 -0.74 -3.82
N GLU A 216 7.73 -0.26 -4.87
CA GLU A 216 8.33 1.06 -4.94
C GLU A 216 7.85 1.77 -6.21
N ILE A 217 7.29 2.96 -6.04
CA ILE A 217 6.93 3.88 -7.11
C ILE A 217 7.80 5.11 -6.99
N ALA A 218 8.42 5.55 -8.08
CA ALA A 218 9.04 6.87 -8.18
C ALA A 218 8.15 7.80 -9.01
N VAL A 219 8.08 9.06 -8.59
CA VAL A 219 7.34 10.13 -9.26
C VAL A 219 8.32 11.25 -9.55
N ASP A 220 8.50 11.54 -10.84
CA ASP A 220 9.26 12.67 -11.35
C ASP A 220 8.30 13.81 -11.69
N LEU A 221 8.45 14.90 -10.94
CA LEU A 221 7.71 16.16 -11.02
C LEU A 221 8.54 17.30 -11.62
N SER A 222 9.70 17.00 -12.22
CA SER A 222 10.52 18.00 -12.92
C SER A 222 9.74 18.73 -14.03
N HIS A 223 8.65 18.11 -14.51
CA HIS A 223 7.66 18.70 -15.40
C HIS A 223 6.26 18.50 -14.80
N ALA A 224 5.87 19.38 -13.87
CA ALA A 224 4.66 19.22 -13.05
C ALA A 224 3.34 19.05 -13.84
N GLU A 225 3.22 19.67 -15.03
CA GLU A 225 2.06 19.47 -15.92
C GLU A 225 1.92 18.03 -16.43
N LYS A 226 3.02 17.28 -16.47
CA LYS A 226 3.08 15.88 -16.96
C LYS A 226 3.98 15.05 -16.05
N PRO A 227 3.53 14.76 -14.82
CA PRO A 227 4.27 13.91 -13.89
C PRO A 227 4.57 12.56 -14.54
N LYS A 228 5.81 12.08 -14.40
CA LYS A 228 6.17 10.72 -14.79
C LYS A 228 6.12 9.84 -13.55
N ILE A 229 5.43 8.72 -13.66
CA ILE A 229 5.29 7.77 -12.57
C ILE A 229 5.89 6.46 -13.05
N SER A 230 6.89 5.97 -12.33
CA SER A 230 7.54 4.69 -12.61
C SER A 230 7.41 3.73 -11.45
N ILE A 231 7.13 2.48 -11.76
CA ILE A 231 7.36 1.39 -10.79
C ILE A 231 8.86 1.09 -10.87
N GLU A 232 9.54 1.06 -9.72
CA GLU A 232 10.95 0.66 -9.62
C GLU A 232 11.11 -0.78 -9.15
N SER A 233 10.25 -1.23 -8.24
CA SER A 233 10.21 -2.62 -7.80
C SER A 233 8.82 -3.06 -7.36
N ASN A 234 8.56 -4.36 -7.46
CA ASN A 234 7.39 -5.02 -6.92
C ASN A 234 7.67 -6.50 -6.65
N ALA A 235 7.33 -6.98 -5.45
CA ALA A 235 7.53 -8.38 -5.09
C ALA A 235 6.42 -8.87 -4.17
N ILE A 236 6.10 -10.15 -4.28
CA ILE A 236 5.16 -10.83 -3.40
C ILE A 236 5.72 -12.20 -3.00
N ASN A 237 5.37 -12.62 -1.81
CA ASN A 237 5.59 -13.95 -1.29
C ASN A 237 4.29 -14.46 -0.68
N TYR A 238 3.97 -15.73 -0.95
CA TYR A 238 2.80 -16.40 -0.42
C TYR A 238 3.23 -17.39 0.65
N GLY A 239 2.70 -17.22 1.86
CA GLY A 239 2.92 -18.12 2.99
C GLY A 239 1.92 -19.28 3.05
N ASP A 240 0.88 -19.28 2.21
CA ASP A 240 -0.13 -20.34 2.11
C ASP A 240 -0.36 -20.71 0.63
N HIS A 241 -0.25 -22.01 0.33
CA HIS A 241 -0.37 -22.56 -1.03
C HIS A 241 -1.76 -22.35 -1.66
N ARG A 242 -2.83 -22.25 -0.85
CA ARG A 242 -4.19 -21.97 -1.35
C ARG A 242 -4.28 -20.54 -1.85
N VAL A 243 -3.66 -19.62 -1.13
CA VAL A 243 -3.58 -18.20 -1.51
C VAL A 243 -2.71 -18.04 -2.76
N GLU A 244 -1.57 -18.72 -2.80
CA GLU A 244 -0.72 -18.78 -4.00
C GLU A 244 -1.52 -19.31 -5.19
N ALA A 245 -2.17 -20.48 -5.10
CA ALA A 245 -2.93 -21.04 -6.21
C ALA A 245 -4.08 -20.12 -6.68
N ALA A 246 -4.75 -19.45 -5.74
CA ALA A 246 -5.88 -18.57 -6.02
C ALA A 246 -5.49 -17.23 -6.66
N LEU A 247 -4.33 -16.68 -6.28
CA LEU A 247 -3.86 -15.36 -6.73
C LEU A 247 -2.79 -15.45 -7.84
N HIS A 248 -2.03 -16.54 -7.90
CA HIS A 248 -0.93 -16.77 -8.85
C HIS A 248 -1.41 -17.43 -10.16
N ASN A 249 -2.69 -17.34 -10.50
CA ASN A 249 -3.25 -18.01 -11.68
C ASN A 249 -3.07 -17.15 -12.94
N HIS A 250 -1.82 -16.95 -13.36
CA HIS A 250 -1.50 -16.28 -14.62
C HIS A 250 -1.44 -17.27 -15.78
N SER A 251 -2.15 -16.98 -16.87
CA SER A 251 -1.83 -17.60 -18.16
C SER A 251 -0.53 -16.99 -18.68
N LEU A 252 0.31 -17.78 -19.35
CA LEU A 252 1.62 -17.38 -19.89
C LEU A 252 1.56 -16.09 -20.73
N MET A 253 0.45 -15.84 -21.41
CA MET A 253 0.17 -14.62 -22.20
C MET A 253 -0.03 -13.36 -21.34
N GLN A 254 -0.64 -13.47 -20.16
CA GLN A 254 -0.80 -12.35 -19.24
C GLN A 254 0.55 -11.92 -18.66
N TRP A 255 1.44 -12.90 -18.42
CA TRP A 255 2.83 -12.66 -18.02
C TRP A 255 3.60 -11.88 -19.10
N ILE A 256 3.38 -12.19 -20.38
CA ILE A 256 3.99 -11.48 -21.51
C ILE A 256 3.39 -10.07 -21.67
N ILE A 257 2.09 -9.88 -21.48
CA ILE A 257 1.43 -8.56 -21.56
C ILE A 257 1.89 -7.65 -20.42
N ASP A 258 1.96 -8.17 -19.20
CA ASP A 258 2.44 -7.43 -18.03
C ASP A 258 3.96 -7.17 -18.16
N PHE A 259 4.72 -8.09 -18.75
CA PHE A 259 6.13 -7.89 -19.10
C PHE A 259 6.33 -6.85 -20.20
N VAL A 260 5.51 -6.82 -21.26
CA VAL A 260 5.60 -5.84 -22.36
C VAL A 260 5.19 -4.44 -21.89
N LYS A 261 4.15 -4.33 -21.04
CA LYS A 261 3.80 -3.08 -20.36
C LYS A 261 4.93 -2.56 -19.45
N ASN A 262 5.72 -3.45 -18.85
CA ASN A 262 6.92 -3.11 -18.08
C ASN A 262 8.15 -2.82 -18.98
N ALA A 263 8.35 -3.56 -20.08
CA ALA A 263 9.55 -3.50 -20.91
C ALA A 263 9.66 -2.24 -21.79
N PHE A 264 8.57 -1.48 -21.95
CA PHE A 264 8.61 -0.17 -22.61
C PHE A 264 9.02 1.00 -21.68
N GLY A 265 9.56 0.72 -20.47
CA GLY A 265 10.30 1.72 -19.70
C GLY A 265 10.17 1.71 -18.17
N TYR A 266 9.72 0.61 -17.54
CA TYR A 266 9.42 0.58 -16.10
C TYR A 266 9.93 -0.72 -15.44
N ASN A 267 10.68 -0.56 -14.33
CA ASN A 267 11.32 -1.58 -13.47
C ASN A 267 12.69 -2.15 -13.91
N LYS A 268 13.77 -1.55 -13.40
CA LYS A 268 15.08 -2.22 -13.26
C LYS A 268 15.16 -2.75 -11.82
N ILE A 269 15.13 -4.07 -11.64
CA ILE A 269 15.22 -4.70 -10.32
C ILE A 269 16.69 -4.95 -9.98
N GLU A 270 17.21 -4.27 -8.95
CA GLU A 270 18.36 -4.76 -8.19
C GLU A 270 17.83 -5.56 -7.00
N VAL A 271 18.40 -6.76 -6.81
CA VAL A 271 18.13 -7.58 -5.63
C VAL A 271 18.76 -6.87 -4.44
N LEU A 272 17.95 -6.24 -3.59
CA LEU A 272 18.43 -5.69 -2.33
C LEU A 272 18.73 -6.85 -1.38
N GLU A 273 20.02 -7.04 -1.09
CA GLU A 273 20.42 -7.80 0.09
C GLU A 273 19.88 -7.11 1.36
N PRO A 274 19.52 -7.87 2.40
CA PRO A 274 19.04 -7.29 3.65
C PRO A 274 20.08 -6.32 4.20
N VAL A 275 19.70 -5.04 4.29
CA VAL A 275 20.50 -4.04 5.01
C VAL A 275 20.60 -4.53 6.45
N LYS A 276 21.80 -4.98 6.84
CA LYS A 276 22.13 -5.13 8.25
C LYS A 276 21.95 -3.75 8.86
N ALA A 277 20.97 -3.62 9.75
CA ALA A 277 20.90 -2.46 10.61
C ALA A 277 22.24 -2.37 11.35
N GLU A 278 23.02 -1.32 11.11
CA GLU A 278 24.12 -1.00 11.99
C GLU A 278 23.50 -0.64 13.35
N PRO A 279 23.96 -1.24 14.45
CA PRO A 279 23.51 -0.86 15.77
C PRO A 279 23.81 0.62 15.98
N PHE A 280 22.78 1.35 16.39
CA PHE A 280 22.88 2.73 16.82
C PHE A 280 23.59 2.71 18.17
N ASP A 281 24.91 2.91 18.19
CA ASP A 281 25.66 3.18 19.42
C ASP A 281 25.24 4.57 19.90
N ILE A 282 24.32 4.60 20.86
CA ILE A 282 24.10 5.80 21.66
C ILE A 282 25.28 5.87 22.61
N ASP A 283 26.16 6.86 22.40
CA ASP A 283 27.22 7.17 23.37
C ASP A 283 26.58 7.46 24.73
N ALA A 284 26.82 6.56 25.68
CA ALA A 284 26.25 6.61 27.03
C ALA A 284 26.72 7.86 27.83
N GLU A 285 27.60 8.69 27.27
CA GLU A 285 28.05 9.95 27.86
C GLU A 285 27.09 11.13 27.60
N GLU A 286 26.24 11.09 26.56
CA GLU A 286 25.31 12.21 26.26
C GLU A 286 24.00 12.15 27.07
N MET A 287 23.68 11.01 27.70
CA MET A 287 22.50 10.86 28.57
C MET A 287 22.71 11.34 30.02
N GLN A 288 23.93 11.74 30.42
CA GLN A 288 24.19 12.26 31.77
C GLN A 288 24.13 13.79 31.88
N SER A 289 23.97 14.55 30.78
CA SER A 289 23.95 16.02 30.84
C SER A 289 22.56 16.65 30.96
N ILE A 290 21.48 15.86 30.98
CA ILE A 290 20.12 16.37 31.19
C ILE A 290 19.67 16.00 32.60
N GLY A 291 20.18 16.75 33.57
CA GLY A 291 19.72 16.68 34.96
C GLY A 291 18.25 17.11 35.08
N PRO A 292 17.54 16.66 36.14
CA PRO A 292 16.14 17.01 36.35
C PRO A 292 16.03 18.48 36.77
N ASN A 293 15.48 19.33 35.89
CA ASN A 293 14.95 20.61 36.32
C ASN A 293 13.55 20.39 36.90
N THR A 294 13.49 20.49 38.22
CA THR A 294 12.31 20.74 39.04
C THR A 294 11.48 21.91 38.48
N PHE A 295 10.20 21.68 38.17
CA PHE A 295 9.01 22.33 38.73
C PHE A 295 7.75 21.59 38.27
#